data_AF-A0A7S1WP84-F1
#
_entry.id   AF-A0A7S1WP84-F1
#
_cell.length_a   1.000
_cell.length_b   1.000
_cell.length_c   1.000
_cell.angle_alpha   90.00
_cell.angle_beta   90.00
_cell.angle_gamma   90.00
#
_symmetry.space_group_name_H-M   'P 1'
#
loop_
_entity.id
_entity.type
_entity.pdbx_description
1 polymer ?
#
loop_
_entity_poly.entity_id
_entity_poly.type
_entity_poly.pdbx_seq_one_letter_code
_entity_poly.pdbx_strand_id
1 'polypeptide(L)'
;NKCFRPRHWEQISTVVGFPIEPSNVFTLNRLNDMDVSKHMARLQSISEAATKEHAIEKLLDAMEAEWHPASLELHPFRETGASVVADGSLEEMQALLEDHLEKTRAMRESPHLEPLVSRVVSWEDWLSLAVRILERWSRLQTLWMRLEPVFSSHDLLRQMPTECRVFRRADLAWRDLVQLAEERRATSQLTREPGLLGRLAGGCQRLEGG
;
A
#
# COMPACT_ATOMS: atom_id res chain seq x y z
N ASN A 1 27.89 -6.72 -11.76
CA ASN A 1 27.30 -6.96 -10.43
C ASN A 1 26.04 -6.08 -10.30
N LYS A 2 24.83 -6.64 -10.17
CA LYS A 2 23.53 -5.92 -10.34
C LYS A 2 23.14 -5.01 -9.16
N CYS A 3 23.84 -5.11 -8.02
CA CYS A 3 23.57 -4.30 -6.82
C CYS A 3 24.19 -2.89 -6.89
N PHE A 4 25.20 -2.69 -7.75
CA PHE A 4 25.83 -1.38 -7.88
C PHE A 4 24.96 -0.43 -8.70
N ARG A 5 24.73 0.77 -8.17
CA ARG A 5 24.11 1.91 -8.87
C ARG A 5 25.22 2.89 -9.26
N PRO A 6 24.98 3.85 -10.18
CA PRO A 6 25.98 4.83 -10.59
C PRO A 6 26.71 5.51 -9.42
N ARG A 7 25.97 5.87 -8.36
CA ARG A 7 26.54 6.43 -7.11
C ARG A 7 27.61 5.55 -6.45
N HIS A 8 27.45 4.23 -6.47
CA HIS A 8 28.41 3.31 -5.86
C HIS A 8 29.70 3.22 -6.69
N TRP A 9 29.58 3.30 -8.02
CA TRP A 9 30.74 3.34 -8.92
C TRP A 9 31.53 4.66 -8.76
N GLU A 10 30.85 5.77 -8.53
CA GLU A 10 31.46 7.06 -8.22
C GLU A 10 32.20 7.05 -6.87
N GLN A 11 31.60 6.44 -5.84
CA GLN A 11 32.26 6.23 -4.55
C GLN A 11 33.51 5.35 -4.67
N ILE A 12 33.40 4.24 -5.43
CA ILE A 12 34.54 3.36 -5.72
C ILE A 12 35.64 4.12 -6.46
N SER A 13 35.28 4.91 -7.47
CA SER A 13 36.22 5.73 -8.24
C SER A 13 36.97 6.74 -7.36
N THR A 14 36.24 7.37 -6.43
CA THR A 14 36.81 8.33 -5.48
C THR A 14 37.75 7.66 -4.48
N VAL A 15 37.40 6.46 -3.99
CA VAL A 15 38.23 5.71 -3.04
C VAL A 15 39.55 5.26 -3.67
N VAL A 16 39.53 4.85 -4.93
CA VAL A 16 40.72 4.34 -5.63
C VAL A 16 41.49 5.43 -6.39
N GLY A 17 40.90 6.62 -6.55
CA GLY A 17 41.53 7.77 -7.21
C GLY A 17 41.55 7.70 -8.74
N PHE A 18 40.80 6.77 -9.33
CA PHE A 18 40.69 6.58 -10.77
C PHE A 18 39.23 6.36 -11.19
N PRO A 19 38.81 6.82 -12.38
CA PRO A 19 37.46 6.57 -12.87
C PRO A 19 37.24 5.07 -13.15
N ILE A 20 36.30 4.48 -12.41
CA ILE A 20 35.91 3.07 -12.50
C ILE A 20 34.48 3.02 -13.03
N GLU A 21 34.31 2.42 -14.21
CA GLU A 21 33.00 2.21 -14.83
C GLU A 21 32.61 0.72 -14.88
N PRO A 22 31.31 0.40 -14.86
CA PRO A 22 30.82 -0.99 -14.93
C PRO A 22 31.20 -1.74 -16.22
N SER A 23 31.62 -1.03 -17.27
CA SER A 23 32.10 -1.57 -18.56
C SER A 23 33.61 -1.87 -18.58
N ASN A 24 34.37 -1.41 -17.59
CA ASN A 24 35.82 -1.61 -17.57
C ASN A 24 36.16 -3.05 -17.20
N VAL A 25 36.74 -3.79 -18.14
CA VAL A 25 37.40 -5.08 -17.87
C VAL A 25 38.66 -4.80 -17.05
N PHE A 26 38.61 -5.06 -15.74
CA PHE A 26 39.79 -4.95 -14.88
C PHE A 26 40.71 -6.14 -15.08
N THR A 27 41.95 -5.90 -15.51
CA THR A 27 43.03 -6.88 -15.45
C THR A 27 43.66 -6.88 -14.05
N LEU A 28 44.08 -8.06 -13.56
CA LEU A 28 44.74 -8.22 -12.25
C LEU A 28 45.93 -7.27 -12.05
N ASN A 29 46.64 -6.93 -13.13
CA ASN A 29 47.75 -5.98 -13.09
C ASN A 29 47.30 -4.56 -12.72
N ARG A 30 46.15 -4.09 -13.22
CA ARG A 30 45.61 -2.77 -12.83
C ARG A 30 45.18 -2.73 -11.37
N LEU A 31 44.62 -3.82 -10.84
CA LEU A 31 44.29 -3.93 -9.41
C LEU A 31 45.53 -3.91 -8.52
N ASN A 32 46.66 -4.43 -9.02
CA ASN A 32 47.94 -4.38 -8.32
C ASN A 32 48.56 -2.96 -8.36
N ASP A 33 48.48 -2.27 -9.50
CA ASP A 33 48.96 -0.88 -9.66
C ASP A 33 48.14 0.13 -8.83
N MET A 34 46.86 -0.17 -8.58
CA MET A 34 45.93 0.65 -7.81
C MET A 34 46.04 0.45 -6.29
N ASP A 35 46.99 -0.40 -5.84
CA ASP A 35 47.21 -0.75 -4.43
C ASP A 35 45.90 -1.03 -3.67
N VAL A 36 44.99 -1.73 -4.36
CA VAL A 36 43.60 -1.94 -3.95
C VAL A 36 43.52 -2.57 -2.56
N SER A 37 44.54 -3.36 -2.20
CA SER A 37 44.79 -3.91 -0.87
C SER A 37 44.66 -2.89 0.26
N LYS A 38 45.13 -1.64 0.07
CA LYS A 38 45.01 -0.55 1.06
C LYS A 38 43.61 0.02 1.17
N HIS A 39 42.79 -0.15 0.14
CA HIS A 39 41.42 0.37 0.04
C HIS A 39 40.35 -0.72 0.22
N MET A 40 40.75 -1.98 0.40
CA MET A 40 39.86 -3.15 0.51
C MET A 40 38.74 -2.94 1.52
N ALA A 41 39.04 -2.44 2.72
CA ALA A 41 38.03 -2.21 3.75
C ALA A 41 36.95 -1.19 3.31
N ARG A 42 37.34 -0.14 2.60
CA ARG A 42 36.40 0.88 2.09
C ARG A 42 35.58 0.34 0.91
N LEU A 43 36.21 -0.39 0.00
CA LEU A 43 35.52 -1.02 -1.13
C LEU A 43 34.53 -2.09 -0.67
N GLN A 44 34.90 -2.87 0.35
CA GLN A 44 34.02 -3.83 0.98
C GLN A 44 32.81 -3.13 1.61
N SER A 45 33.02 -2.04 2.34
CA SER A 45 31.92 -1.24 2.91
C SER A 45 30.95 -0.72 1.85
N ILE A 46 31.44 -0.20 0.71
CA ILE A 46 30.59 0.24 -0.40
C ILE A 46 29.82 -0.95 -1.01
N SER A 47 30.48 -2.10 -1.18
CA SER A 47 29.83 -3.31 -1.69
C SER A 47 28.74 -3.84 -0.75
N GLU A 48 28.98 -3.79 0.56
CA GLU A 48 28.02 -4.17 1.59
C GLU A 48 26.80 -3.22 1.56
N ALA A 49 27.03 -1.91 1.53
CA ALA A 49 25.97 -0.92 1.39
C ALA A 49 25.13 -1.15 0.13
N ALA A 50 25.78 -1.31 -1.03
CA ALA A 50 25.10 -1.61 -2.30
C ALA A 50 24.24 -2.88 -2.23
N THR A 51 24.71 -3.91 -1.52
CA THR A 51 23.98 -5.16 -1.34
C THR A 51 22.76 -4.97 -0.44
N LYS A 52 22.90 -4.22 0.65
CA LYS A 52 21.82 -3.92 1.60
C LYS A 52 20.75 -3.02 0.99
N GLU A 53 21.15 -1.98 0.26
CA GLU A 53 20.22 -1.12 -0.50
C GLU A 53 19.41 -1.92 -1.51
N HIS A 54 20.07 -2.77 -2.29
CA HIS A 54 19.41 -3.61 -3.28
C HIS A 54 18.44 -4.63 -2.65
N ALA A 55 18.71 -5.07 -1.42
CA ALA A 55 17.79 -5.92 -0.68
C ALA A 55 16.51 -5.17 -0.26
N ILE A 56 16.63 -3.93 0.21
CA ILE A 56 15.49 -3.05 0.54
C ILE A 56 14.67 -2.79 -0.73
N GLU A 57 15.32 -2.43 -1.83
CA GLU A 57 14.65 -2.15 -3.10
C GLU A 57 13.87 -3.37 -3.61
N LYS A 58 14.48 -4.57 -3.56
CA LYS A 58 13.81 -5.81 -3.93
C LYS A 58 12.62 -6.15 -3.04
N LEU A 59 12.72 -5.91 -1.74
CA LEU A 59 11.62 -6.15 -0.80
C LEU A 59 10.44 -5.21 -1.12
N LEU A 60 10.74 -3.94 -1.37
CA LEU A 60 9.74 -2.94 -1.75
C LEU A 60 9.08 -3.26 -3.10
N ASP A 61 9.86 -3.65 -4.12
CA ASP A 61 9.35 -4.09 -5.41
C ASP A 61 8.42 -5.31 -5.28
N ALA A 62 8.80 -6.28 -4.44
CA ALA A 62 7.99 -7.46 -4.18
C ALA A 62 6.65 -7.11 -3.52
N MET A 63 6.68 -6.26 -2.49
CA MET A 63 5.47 -5.78 -1.84
C MET A 63 4.56 -5.03 -2.82
N GLU A 64 5.10 -4.09 -3.61
CA GLU A 64 4.33 -3.38 -4.63
C GLU A 64 3.70 -4.35 -5.66
N ALA A 65 4.42 -5.41 -6.06
CA ALA A 65 3.93 -6.41 -7.00
C ALA A 65 2.75 -7.23 -6.45
N GLU A 66 2.76 -7.57 -5.15
CA GLU A 66 1.66 -8.31 -4.49
C GLU A 66 0.32 -7.55 -4.55
N TRP A 67 0.37 -6.21 -4.63
CA TRP A 67 -0.83 -5.36 -4.71
C TRP A 67 -1.44 -5.21 -6.11
N HIS A 68 -0.82 -5.78 -7.14
CA HIS A 68 -1.36 -5.77 -8.50
C HIS A 68 -2.57 -6.72 -8.66
N PRO A 69 -2.49 -8.00 -8.25
CA PRO A 69 -3.63 -8.92 -8.31
C PRO A 69 -4.61 -8.77 -7.14
N ALA A 70 -4.24 -8.07 -6.07
CA ALA A 70 -5.06 -7.91 -4.87
C ALA A 70 -6.34 -7.11 -5.15
N SER A 71 -7.50 -7.76 -5.00
CA SER A 71 -8.82 -7.19 -5.24
C SER A 71 -9.82 -7.58 -4.16
N LEU A 72 -10.78 -6.71 -3.88
CA LEU A 72 -11.91 -7.02 -3.00
C LEU A 72 -12.95 -7.85 -3.77
N GLU A 73 -13.33 -8.99 -3.21
CA GLU A 73 -14.41 -9.81 -3.74
C GLU A 73 -15.77 -9.24 -3.31
N LEU A 74 -16.69 -9.11 -4.25
CA LEU A 74 -18.03 -8.56 -4.04
C LEU A 74 -19.10 -9.63 -4.25
N HIS A 75 -20.11 -9.64 -3.38
CA HIS A 75 -21.25 -10.55 -3.47
C HIS A 75 -22.57 -9.81 -3.29
N PRO A 76 -23.64 -10.26 -3.97
CA PRO A 76 -24.98 -9.73 -3.75
C PRO A 76 -25.41 -9.87 -2.29
N PHE A 77 -25.94 -8.80 -1.69
CA PHE A 77 -26.52 -8.85 -0.37
C PHE A 77 -28.03 -9.09 -0.47
N ARG A 78 -28.45 -10.34 -0.23
CA ARG A 78 -29.86 -10.77 -0.27
C ARG A 78 -30.53 -10.35 -1.60
N GLU A 79 -31.83 -10.01 -1.58
CA GLU A 79 -32.60 -9.52 -2.73
C GLU A 79 -32.65 -7.98 -2.80
N THR A 80 -31.63 -7.29 -2.27
CA THR A 80 -31.61 -5.81 -2.21
C THR A 80 -31.15 -5.17 -3.53
N GLY A 81 -30.52 -5.95 -4.41
CA GLY A 81 -29.84 -5.46 -5.60
C GLY A 81 -28.59 -4.62 -5.33
N ALA A 82 -28.08 -4.62 -4.10
CA ALA A 82 -26.78 -4.07 -3.73
C ALA A 82 -25.79 -5.21 -3.41
N SER A 83 -24.50 -4.95 -3.60
CA SER A 83 -23.42 -5.89 -3.23
C SER A 83 -22.71 -5.43 -1.96
N VAL A 84 -22.01 -6.36 -1.32
CA VAL A 84 -21.11 -6.12 -0.19
C VAL A 84 -19.77 -6.82 -0.46
N VAL A 85 -18.71 -6.33 0.16
CA VAL A 85 -17.40 -7.00 0.14
C VAL A 85 -17.45 -8.26 0.99
N ALA A 86 -16.91 -9.36 0.49
CA ALA A 86 -16.77 -10.59 1.25
C ALA A 86 -15.87 -10.35 2.47
N ASP A 87 -16.33 -10.74 3.67
CA ASP A 87 -15.57 -10.52 4.91
C ASP A 87 -14.18 -11.17 4.84
N GLY A 88 -14.06 -12.39 4.28
CA GLY A 88 -12.77 -13.05 4.10
C GLY A 88 -11.81 -12.30 3.18
N SER A 89 -12.30 -11.73 2.07
CA SER A 89 -11.48 -10.91 1.17
C SER A 89 -11.01 -9.63 1.86
N LEU A 90 -11.86 -9.03 2.69
CA LEU A 90 -11.51 -7.83 3.46
C LEU A 90 -10.43 -8.12 4.51
N GLU A 91 -10.57 -9.25 5.24
CA GLU A 91 -9.59 -9.73 6.22
C GLU A 91 -8.23 -10.04 5.57
N GLU A 92 -8.22 -10.68 4.39
CA GLU A 92 -7.00 -10.93 3.62
C GLU A 92 -6.27 -9.63 3.26
N MET A 93 -7.01 -8.60 2.80
CA MET A 93 -6.40 -7.30 2.49
C MET A 93 -5.87 -6.59 3.73
N GLN A 94 -6.56 -6.70 4.87
CA GLN A 94 -6.11 -6.12 6.14
C GLN A 94 -4.84 -6.80 6.64
N ALA A 95 -4.78 -8.14 6.58
CA ALA A 95 -3.59 -8.91 6.94
C ALA A 95 -2.39 -8.55 6.05
N LEU A 96 -2.61 -8.40 4.74
CA LEU A 96 -1.57 -7.97 3.80
C LEU A 96 -1.03 -6.57 4.14
N LEU A 97 -1.91 -5.63 4.50
CA LEU A 97 -1.49 -4.28 4.94
C LEU A 97 -0.67 -4.33 6.23
N GLU A 98 -1.06 -5.15 7.21
CA GLU A 98 -0.35 -5.28 8.48
C GLU A 98 1.07 -5.82 8.27
N ASP A 99 1.20 -6.90 7.50
CA ASP A 99 2.49 -7.50 7.14
C ASP A 99 3.38 -6.51 6.36
N HIS A 100 2.82 -5.80 5.39
CA HIS A 100 3.59 -4.81 4.62
C HIS A 100 3.98 -3.59 5.45
N LEU A 101 3.15 -3.17 6.41
CA LEU A 101 3.49 -2.10 7.37
C LEU A 101 4.64 -2.53 8.28
N GLU A 102 4.63 -3.77 8.79
CA GLU A 102 5.73 -4.30 9.61
C GLU A 102 7.05 -4.34 8.82
N LYS A 103 7.02 -4.91 7.60
CA LYS A 103 8.17 -4.93 6.69
C LYS A 103 8.68 -3.52 6.38
N THR A 104 7.77 -2.57 6.17
CA THR A 104 8.10 -1.17 5.90
C THR A 104 8.78 -0.49 7.09
N ARG A 105 8.30 -0.72 8.31
CA ARG A 105 8.96 -0.24 9.54
C ARG A 105 10.37 -0.81 9.69
N ALA A 106 10.56 -2.11 9.45
CA ALA A 106 11.87 -2.74 9.48
C ALA A 106 12.83 -2.13 8.43
N MET A 107 12.35 -1.80 7.22
CA MET A 107 13.17 -1.09 6.22
C MET A 107 13.59 0.30 6.70
N ARG A 108 12.75 1.00 7.47
CA ARG A 108 13.05 2.33 8.01
C ARG A 108 14.15 2.36 9.06
N GLU A 109 14.33 1.25 9.77
CA GLU A 109 15.40 1.09 10.76
C GLU A 109 16.76 0.85 10.10
N SER A 110 16.80 0.56 8.79
CA SER A 110 18.04 0.29 8.09
C SER A 110 18.88 1.57 7.89
N PRO A 111 20.17 1.56 8.24
CA PRO A 111 21.07 2.68 7.96
C PRO A 111 21.33 2.89 6.46
N HIS A 112 20.98 1.91 5.62
CA HIS A 112 21.13 1.97 4.16
C HIS A 112 19.87 2.44 3.45
N LEU A 113 18.88 2.99 4.18
CA LEU A 113 17.63 3.46 3.59
C LEU A 113 17.80 4.77 2.80
N GLU A 114 18.80 5.60 3.12
CA GLU A 114 18.97 6.97 2.61
C GLU A 114 18.57 7.18 1.12
N PRO A 115 19.07 6.40 0.14
CA PRO A 115 18.72 6.59 -1.26
C PRO A 115 17.28 6.18 -1.65
N LEU A 116 16.57 5.47 -0.77
CA LEU A 116 15.22 4.94 -0.97
C LEU A 116 14.18 5.60 -0.04
N VAL A 117 14.59 6.51 0.86
CA VAL A 117 13.71 7.14 1.87
C VAL A 117 12.42 7.67 1.26
N SER A 118 12.50 8.44 0.17
CA SER A 118 11.31 9.04 -0.44
C SER A 118 10.30 8.00 -0.93
N ARG A 119 10.77 6.88 -1.49
CA ARG A 119 9.90 5.81 -1.99
C ARG A 119 9.27 5.04 -0.83
N VAL A 120 10.06 4.72 0.21
CA VAL A 120 9.58 4.01 1.41
C VAL A 120 8.58 4.84 2.21
N VAL A 121 8.81 6.15 2.36
CA VAL A 121 7.85 7.04 3.03
C VAL A 121 6.55 7.14 2.23
N SER A 122 6.62 7.35 0.91
CA SER A 122 5.42 7.36 0.06
C SER A 122 4.65 6.04 0.11
N TRP A 123 5.36 4.92 0.24
CA TRP A 123 4.76 3.60 0.39
C TRP A 123 4.04 3.45 1.74
N GLU A 124 4.70 3.83 2.83
CA GLU A 124 4.14 3.79 4.18
C GLU A 124 2.90 4.69 4.33
N ASP A 125 2.93 5.89 3.73
CA ASP A 125 1.79 6.81 3.72
C ASP A 125 0.58 6.19 3.02
N TRP A 126 0.80 5.52 1.88
CA TRP A 126 -0.25 4.83 1.17
C TRP A 126 -0.78 3.62 1.95
N LEU A 127 0.08 2.79 2.54
CA LEU A 127 -0.34 1.66 3.38
C LEU A 127 -1.21 2.14 4.55
N SER A 128 -0.78 3.20 5.23
CA SER A 128 -1.51 3.79 6.36
C SER A 128 -2.87 4.36 5.95
N LEU A 129 -2.96 4.97 4.76
CA LEU A 129 -4.22 5.43 4.19
C LEU A 129 -5.14 4.25 3.86
N ALA A 130 -4.61 3.20 3.25
CA ALA A 130 -5.36 2.01 2.87
C ALA A 130 -5.97 1.31 4.09
N VAL A 131 -5.22 1.17 5.20
CA VAL A 131 -5.75 0.63 6.48
C VAL A 131 -6.98 1.40 6.92
N ARG A 132 -6.86 2.74 7.00
CA ARG A 132 -7.97 3.61 7.42
C ARG A 132 -9.17 3.49 6.49
N ILE A 133 -8.94 3.32 5.18
CA ILE A 133 -10.03 3.13 4.22
C ILE A 133 -10.74 1.80 4.47
N LEU A 134 -10.01 0.69 4.61
CA LEU A 134 -10.61 -0.63 4.81
C LEU A 134 -11.34 -0.75 6.16
N GLU A 135 -10.79 -0.16 7.24
CA GLU A 135 -11.49 -0.09 8.54
C GLU A 135 -12.82 0.67 8.43
N ARG A 136 -12.82 1.82 7.73
CA ARG A 136 -14.02 2.63 7.54
C ARG A 136 -15.02 1.94 6.63
N TRP A 137 -14.55 1.26 5.60
CA TRP A 137 -15.37 0.42 4.73
C TRP A 137 -16.05 -0.69 5.52
N SER A 138 -15.28 -1.48 6.27
CA SER A 138 -15.79 -2.56 7.13
C SER A 138 -16.89 -2.07 8.08
N ARG A 139 -16.64 -0.92 8.74
CA ARG A 139 -17.61 -0.30 9.64
C ARG A 139 -18.88 0.14 8.91
N LEU A 140 -18.74 0.84 7.79
CA LEU A 140 -19.89 1.30 7.00
C LEU A 140 -20.73 0.13 6.51
N GLN A 141 -20.07 -0.91 5.98
CA GLN A 141 -20.71 -2.14 5.51
C GLN A 141 -21.50 -2.80 6.62
N THR A 142 -20.88 -2.98 7.79
CA THR A 142 -21.53 -3.59 8.97
C THR A 142 -22.77 -2.81 9.41
N LEU A 143 -22.67 -1.48 9.46
CA LEU A 143 -23.80 -0.62 9.79
C LEU A 143 -24.92 -0.72 8.75
N TRP A 144 -24.57 -0.65 7.47
CA TRP A 144 -25.54 -0.73 6.38
C TRP A 144 -26.26 -2.08 6.36
N MET A 145 -25.53 -3.19 6.44
CA MET A 145 -26.11 -4.55 6.47
C MET A 145 -27.05 -4.77 7.66
N ARG A 146 -26.78 -4.13 8.80
CA ARG A 146 -27.64 -4.21 9.98
C ARG A 146 -28.92 -3.38 9.82
N LEU A 147 -28.82 -2.22 9.18
CA LEU A 147 -29.91 -1.25 9.07
C LEU A 147 -30.82 -1.51 7.88
N GLU A 148 -30.29 -2.06 6.78
CA GLU A 148 -31.04 -2.36 5.56
C GLU A 148 -32.33 -3.17 5.83
N PRO A 149 -32.29 -4.29 6.58
CA PRO A 149 -33.50 -5.11 6.77
C PRO A 149 -34.58 -4.40 7.59
N VAL A 150 -34.16 -3.48 8.48
CA VAL A 150 -35.06 -2.69 9.32
C VAL A 150 -35.76 -1.62 8.47
N PHE A 151 -34.98 -0.82 7.75
CA PHE A 151 -35.50 0.32 6.99
C PHE A 151 -36.15 -0.03 5.65
N SER A 152 -35.97 -1.27 5.17
CA SER A 152 -36.68 -1.80 4.00
C SER A 152 -38.12 -2.25 4.31
N SER A 153 -38.54 -2.24 5.58
CA SER A 153 -39.92 -2.60 5.97
C SER A 153 -40.93 -1.48 5.66
N HIS A 154 -42.08 -1.85 5.08
CA HIS A 154 -43.10 -0.90 4.63
C HIS A 154 -43.82 -0.18 5.78
N ASP A 155 -43.79 -0.75 6.99
CA ASP A 155 -44.44 -0.20 8.18
C ASP A 155 -43.63 0.95 8.81
N LEU A 156 -42.30 0.84 8.81
CA LEU A 156 -41.43 1.87 9.40
C LEU A 156 -41.43 3.18 8.59
N LEU A 157 -41.69 3.13 7.28
CA LEU A 157 -41.85 4.33 6.45
C LEU A 157 -42.95 5.28 6.96
N ARG A 158 -44.00 4.74 7.59
CA ARG A 158 -45.10 5.55 8.14
C ARG A 158 -44.81 6.03 9.56
N GLN A 159 -44.04 5.26 10.33
CA GLN A 159 -43.75 5.56 11.74
C GLN A 159 -42.57 6.51 11.91
N MET A 160 -41.54 6.37 11.08
CA MET A 160 -40.26 7.08 11.18
C MET A 160 -39.80 7.61 9.80
N PRO A 161 -40.56 8.52 9.18
CA PRO A 161 -40.30 8.96 7.80
C PRO A 161 -38.98 9.73 7.64
N THR A 162 -38.50 10.39 8.70
CA THR A 162 -37.25 11.17 8.67
C THR A 162 -36.04 10.24 8.63
N GLU A 163 -36.03 9.23 9.48
CA GLU A 163 -35.00 8.21 9.63
C GLU A 163 -34.90 7.38 8.35
N CYS A 164 -36.05 6.99 7.76
CA CYS A 164 -36.08 6.33 6.46
C CYS A 164 -35.51 7.19 5.31
N ARG A 165 -35.63 8.53 5.37
CA ARG A 165 -34.99 9.42 4.39
C ARG A 165 -33.48 9.50 4.59
N VAL A 166 -33.02 9.50 5.84
CA VAL A 166 -31.58 9.45 6.16
C VAL A 166 -30.98 8.14 5.68
N PHE A 167 -31.61 7.00 5.98
CA PHE A 167 -31.15 5.69 5.52
C PHE A 167 -31.09 5.61 4.00
N ARG A 168 -32.13 6.06 3.27
CA ARG A 168 -32.11 6.07 1.79
C ARG A 168 -30.93 6.84 1.20
N ARG A 169 -30.52 7.96 1.81
CA ARG A 169 -29.33 8.70 1.37
C ARG A 169 -28.05 7.94 1.62
N ALA A 170 -27.98 7.22 2.74
CA ALA A 170 -26.83 6.36 3.04
C ALA A 170 -26.79 5.12 2.14
N ASP A 171 -27.93 4.53 1.80
CA ASP A 171 -28.05 3.41 0.86
C ASP A 171 -27.53 3.79 -0.54
N LEU A 172 -27.94 4.93 -1.06
CA LEU A 172 -27.41 5.44 -2.34
C LEU A 172 -25.89 5.64 -2.27
N ALA A 173 -25.39 6.23 -1.18
CA ALA A 173 -23.95 6.41 -1.01
C ALA A 173 -23.20 5.07 -0.89
N TRP A 174 -23.80 4.05 -0.30
CA TRP A 174 -23.24 2.69 -0.23
C TRP A 174 -23.15 2.06 -1.63
N ARG A 175 -24.24 2.12 -2.40
CA ARG A 175 -24.27 1.60 -3.78
C ARG A 175 -23.23 2.28 -4.67
N ASP A 176 -23.08 3.60 -4.56
CA ASP A 176 -22.05 4.35 -5.30
C ASP A 176 -20.62 3.93 -4.92
N LEU A 177 -20.38 3.56 -3.65
CA LEU A 177 -19.08 3.08 -3.19
C LEU A 177 -18.80 1.67 -3.72
N VAL A 178 -19.79 0.79 -3.66
CA VAL A 178 -19.70 -0.58 -4.18
C VAL A 178 -19.45 -0.58 -5.69
N GLN A 179 -20.17 0.26 -6.44
CA GLN A 179 -19.94 0.43 -7.87
C GLN A 179 -18.51 0.95 -8.15
N LEU A 180 -18.02 1.91 -7.37
CA LEU A 180 -16.63 2.37 -7.49
C LEU A 180 -15.63 1.23 -7.25
N ALA A 181 -15.89 0.33 -6.30
CA ALA A 181 -15.04 -0.84 -6.05
C ALA A 181 -15.09 -1.84 -7.21
N GLU A 182 -16.23 -2.02 -7.87
CA GLU A 182 -16.34 -2.84 -9.09
C GLU A 182 -15.54 -2.25 -10.26
N GLU A 183 -15.59 -0.93 -10.42
CA GLU A 183 -14.83 -0.20 -11.45
C GLU A 183 -13.32 -0.17 -11.16
N ARG A 184 -12.93 -0.10 -9.89
CA ARG A 184 -11.54 -0.09 -9.39
C ARG A 184 -11.19 -1.44 -8.78
N ARG A 185 -11.10 -2.47 -9.64
CA ARG A 185 -10.92 -3.87 -9.20
C ARG A 185 -9.75 -4.08 -8.25
N ALA A 186 -8.60 -3.47 -8.51
CA ALA A 186 -7.46 -3.59 -7.61
C ALA A 186 -7.68 -2.74 -6.36
N THR A 187 -7.53 -3.34 -5.17
CA THR A 187 -7.63 -2.65 -3.88
C THR A 187 -6.69 -1.45 -3.81
N SER A 188 -5.53 -1.58 -4.45
CA SER A 188 -4.53 -0.53 -4.57
C SER A 188 -4.94 0.65 -5.47
N GLN A 189 -5.88 0.45 -6.40
CA GLN A 189 -6.48 1.53 -7.19
C GLN A 189 -7.64 2.18 -6.42
N LEU A 190 -8.50 1.36 -5.81
CA LEU A 190 -9.63 1.84 -5.00
C LEU A 190 -9.16 2.75 -3.86
N THR A 191 -8.17 2.31 -3.08
CA THR A 191 -7.63 3.06 -1.93
C THR A 191 -6.89 4.34 -2.30
N ARG A 192 -6.54 4.51 -3.58
CA ARG A 192 -5.94 5.74 -4.13
C ARG A 192 -6.96 6.72 -4.70
N GLU A 193 -8.24 6.35 -4.72
CA GLU A 193 -9.31 7.24 -5.20
C GLU A 193 -9.42 8.48 -4.29
N PRO A 194 -9.27 9.70 -4.85
CA PRO A 194 -9.32 10.93 -4.07
C PRO A 194 -10.61 11.08 -3.25
N GLY A 195 -10.46 11.41 -1.97
CA GLY A 195 -11.60 11.67 -1.10
C GLY A 195 -12.41 10.45 -0.67
N LEU A 196 -12.01 9.22 -1.06
CA LEU A 196 -12.71 7.99 -0.66
C LEU A 196 -12.87 7.87 0.85
N LEU A 197 -11.80 8.13 1.61
CA LEU A 197 -11.84 8.11 3.07
C LEU A 197 -12.89 9.09 3.65
N GLY A 198 -13.01 10.27 3.06
CA GLY A 198 -14.00 11.28 3.47
C GLY A 198 -15.43 10.83 3.14
N ARG A 199 -15.64 10.21 1.98
CA ARG A 199 -16.94 9.62 1.58
C ARG A 199 -17.37 8.53 2.57
N LEU A 200 -16.45 7.64 2.94
CA LEU A 200 -16.69 6.57 3.91
C LEU A 200 -17.00 7.13 5.30
N ALA A 201 -16.21 8.09 5.78
CA ALA A 201 -16.43 8.73 7.08
C ALA A 201 -17.80 9.44 7.15
N GLY A 202 -18.17 10.18 6.11
CA GLY A 202 -19.49 10.81 6.01
C GLY A 202 -20.63 9.79 5.88
N GLY A 203 -20.38 8.62 5.29
CA GLY A 203 -21.31 7.49 5.30
C GLY A 203 -21.58 6.98 6.72
N CYS A 204 -20.52 6.67 7.48
CA CYS A 204 -20.65 6.19 8.86
C CYS A 204 -21.38 7.20 9.76
N GLN A 205 -21.00 8.48 9.70
CA GLN A 205 -21.63 9.52 10.52
C GLN A 205 -23.13 9.65 10.26
N ARG A 206 -23.57 9.50 9.00
CA ARG A 206 -24.99 9.55 8.63
C ARG A 206 -25.79 8.37 9.18
N LEU A 207 -25.18 7.19 9.28
CA LEU A 207 -25.84 5.99 9.82
C LEU A 207 -25.76 5.88 11.35
N GLU A 208 -24.83 6.58 11.99
CA GLU A 208 -24.64 6.57 13.45
C GLU A 208 -25.35 7.71 14.17
N GLY A 209 -25.52 8.86 13.51
CA GLY A 209 -26.15 10.06 14.07
C GLY A 209 -27.62 10.26 13.65
N GLY A 210 -28.25 9.23 13.10
CA GLY A 210 -29.67 9.20 12.73
C GLY A 210 -30.53 8.56 13.80
#